data_AF-A0A5Q0BKE5-F1
#
_entry.id   AF-A0A5Q0BKE5-F1
#
_cell.length_a   1.000
_cell.length_b   1.000
_cell.length_c   1.000
_cell.angle_alpha   90.00
_cell.angle_beta   90.00
_cell.angle_gamma   90.00
#
_symmetry.space_group_name_H-M   'P 1'
#
loop_
_entity.id
_entity.type
_entity.pdbx_description
1 polymer ?
#
loop_
_entity_poly.entity_id
_entity_poly.type
_entity_poly.pdbx_seq_one_letter_code
_entity_poly.pdbx_strand_id
1 'polypeptide(L)' 'MPNDDNIKQNLFDIKNAIAQQRLEGLTPSAELVSDLERAAQGEISVREVISNIGKRHRDAETHGQ' A
#
# COMPACT_ATOMS: atom_id res chain seq x y z
N MET A 1 -5.34 -17.71 2.41
CA MET A 1 -4.07 -17.12 1.94
C MET A 1 -3.98 -17.31 0.43
N PRO A 2 -3.52 -16.30 -0.31
CA PRO A 2 -3.27 -16.42 -1.75
C PRO A 2 -2.22 -17.51 -2.03
N ASN A 3 -2.29 -18.15 -3.19
CA ASN A 3 -1.23 -19.04 -3.65
C ASN A 3 -0.07 -18.24 -4.29
N ASP A 4 1.03 -18.90 -4.63
CA ASP A 4 2.22 -18.23 -5.18
C ASP A 4 1.94 -17.44 -6.47
N ASP A 5 1.08 -17.96 -7.35
CA ASP A 5 0.73 -17.29 -8.60
C ASP A 5 -0.15 -16.06 -8.34
N ASN A 6 -1.07 -16.12 -7.37
CA ASN A 6 -1.83 -14.97 -6.92
C ASN A 6 -0.91 -13.91 -6.30
N ILE A 7 0.07 -14.31 -5.49
CA ILE A 7 1.04 -13.37 -4.88
C ILE A 7 1.85 -12.68 -5.97
N LYS A 8 2.37 -13.42 -6.96
CA LYS A 8 3.11 -12.85 -8.10
C LYS A 8 2.27 -11.85 -8.88
N GLN A 9 1.02 -12.21 -9.18
CA GLN A 9 0.11 -11.32 -9.91
C GLN A 9 -0.20 -10.05 -9.10
N ASN A 10 -0.53 -10.19 -7.82
CA ASN A 10 -0.82 -9.05 -6.94
C ASN A 10 0.38 -8.09 -6.83
N LEU A 11 1.59 -8.63 -6.68
CA LEU A 11 2.81 -7.80 -6.65
C LEU A 11 3.07 -7.09 -7.98
N PHE A 12 2.75 -7.72 -9.10
CA PHE A 12 2.81 -7.09 -10.42
C PHE A 12 1.79 -5.94 -10.55
N ASP A 13 0.55 -6.16 -10.11
CA ASP A 13 -0.51 -5.16 -10.15
C ASP A 13 -0.17 -3.93 -9.28
N ILE A 14 0.43 -4.15 -8.11
CA ILE A 14 0.93 -3.07 -7.23
C ILE A 14 2.05 -2.28 -7.93
N LYS A 15 3.01 -2.96 -8.58
CA LYS A 15 4.07 -2.27 -9.32
C LYS A 15 3.50 -1.36 -10.41
N ASN A 16 2.47 -1.83 -11.13
CA ASN A 16 1.79 -1.02 -12.14
C ASN A 16 1.05 0.17 -11.52
N ALA A 17 0.35 -0.02 -10.41
CA ALA A 17 -0.32 1.06 -9.70
C ALA A 17 0.67 2.14 -9.23
N ILE A 18 1.83 1.74 -8.68
CA ILE A 18 2.90 2.66 -8.28
C ILE A 18 3.49 3.38 -9.49
N ALA A 19 3.70 2.67 -10.60
CA ALA A 19 4.18 3.27 -11.84
C ALA A 19 3.21 4.33 -12.37
N GLN A 20 1.90 4.07 -12.32
CA GLN A 20 0.87 5.04 -12.71
C GLN A 20 0.97 6.32 -11.88
N GLN A 21 1.11 6.21 -10.55
CA GLN A 21 1.28 7.39 -9.68
C GLN A 21 2.53 8.19 -10.05
N ARG A 22 3.65 7.51 -10.34
CA ARG A 22 4.90 8.17 -10.75
C ARG A 22 4.78 8.90 -12.08
N LEU A 23 3.99 8.37 -13.03
CA LEU A 23 3.70 9.05 -14.30
C LEU A 23 2.93 10.37 -14.08
N GLU A 24 2.16 10.46 -13.00
CA GLU A 24 1.45 11.68 -12.56
C GLU A 24 2.34 12.60 -11.71
N GLY A 25 3.63 12.27 -11.52
CA GLY A 25 4.54 13.02 -10.65
C GLY A 25 4.34 12.77 -9.15
N LEU A 26 3.54 11.77 -8.78
CA LEU A 26 3.25 11.40 -7.41
C LEU A 26 4.16 10.25 -6.95
N THR A 27 4.65 10.33 -5.72
CA THR A 27 5.43 9.24 -5.10
C THR A 27 4.69 8.74 -3.85
N PRO A 28 4.14 7.51 -3.88
CA PRO A 28 3.55 6.89 -2.70
C PRO A 28 4.57 6.78 -1.55
N SER A 29 4.11 6.91 -0.30
CA SER A 29 4.99 6.77 0.86
C SER A 29 5.51 5.33 0.99
N ALA A 30 6.70 5.16 1.58
CA ALA A 30 7.29 3.84 1.81
C ALA A 30 6.38 2.93 2.66
N GLU A 31 5.68 3.52 3.64
CA GLU A 31 4.75 2.81 4.51
C GLU A 31 3.54 2.28 3.73
N LEU A 32 3.01 3.05 2.77
CA LEU A 32 1.92 2.60 1.90
C LEU A 32 2.38 1.46 0.99
N VAL A 33 3.57 1.57 0.40
CA VAL A 33 4.13 0.50 -0.44
C VAL A 33 4.29 -0.79 0.36
N SER A 34 4.82 -0.70 1.58
CA SER A 34 4.96 -1.87 2.45
C SER A 34 3.61 -2.51 2.82
N ASP A 35 2.60 -1.71 3.17
CA ASP A 35 1.26 -2.21 3.45
C ASP A 35 0.64 -2.94 2.22
N LEU A 36 0.83 -2.40 1.02
CA LEU A 36 0.35 -3.03 -0.22
C LEU A 36 1.07 -4.36 -0.49
N GLU A 37 2.39 -4.44 -0.29
CA GLU A 37 3.17 -5.67 -0.46
C GLU A 37 2.74 -6.77 0.53
N ARG A 38 2.45 -6.39 1.78
CA ARG A 38 1.89 -7.30 2.79
C ARG A 38 0.49 -7.77 2.42
N ALA A 39 -0.32 -6.88 1.84
CA ALA A 39 -1.64 -7.24 1.34
C ALA A 39 -1.57 -8.23 0.15
N ALA A 40 -0.62 -8.06 -0.76
CA ALA A 40 -0.39 -9.01 -1.86
C ALA A 40 -0.02 -10.41 -1.38
N GLN A 41 0.74 -10.49 -0.27
CA GLN A 41 1.12 -11.74 0.39
C GLN A 41 -0.01 -12.33 1.26
N GLY A 42 -1.11 -11.58 1.46
CA GLY A 42 -2.24 -12.00 2.29
C GLY A 42 -1.99 -11.88 3.79
N GLU A 43 -0.97 -11.13 4.21
CA GLU A 43 -0.70 -10.85 5.63
C GLU A 43 -1.72 -9.88 6.24
N ILE A 44 -2.19 -8.93 5.42
CA ILE A 44 -3.23 -7.97 5.78
C ILE A 44 -4.24 -7.84 4.64
N SER A 45 -5.44 -7.38 4.96
CA SER A 45 -6.44 -7.04 3.95
C SER A 45 -6.21 -5.64 3.37
N VAL A 46 -6.72 -5.38 2.16
CA VAL A 46 -6.76 -4.02 1.59
C VAL A 46 -7.52 -3.04 2.49
N ARG A 47 -8.53 -3.52 3.23
CA ARG A 47 -9.25 -2.72 4.22
C ARG A 47 -8.32 -2.24 5.34
N GLU A 48 -7.39 -3.08 5.78
CA GLU A 48 -6.37 -2.71 6.77
C GLU A 48 -5.37 -1.71 6.19
N VAL A 49 -4.98 -1.83 4.92
CA VAL A 49 -4.14 -0.82 4.24
C VAL A 49 -4.80 0.57 4.31
N ILE A 50 -6.08 0.66 3.96
CA ILE A 50 -6.84 1.93 4.00
C ILE A 50 -6.94 2.47 5.43
N SER A 51 -7.19 1.59 6.40
CA SER A 51 -7.22 1.95 7.83
C SER A 51 -5.88 2.52 8.30
N ASN A 52 -4.77 1.91 7.90
CA ASN A 52 -3.42 2.35 8.25
C ASN A 52 -3.09 3.74 7.65
N ILE A 53 -3.50 4.00 6.40
CA ILE A 53 -3.38 5.33 5.79
C ILE A 53 -4.09 6.37 6.67
N GLY A 54 -5.36 6.12 7.00
CA GLY A 54 -6.15 7.05 7.82
C GLY A 54 -5.56 7.26 9.22
N LYS A 55 -4.98 6.23 9.83
CA LYS A 55 -4.29 6.34 11.11
C LYS A 55 -3.06 7.24 11.01
N ARG A 56 -2.19 7.01 10.01
CA ARG A 56 -1.00 7.83 9.78
C ARG A 56 -1.32 9.31 9.54
N HIS A 57 -2.38 9.61 8.78
CA HIS A 57 -2.82 10.99 8.59
C HIS A 57 -3.22 11.66 9.91
N ARG A 58 -4.06 11.00 10.73
CA ARG A 58 -4.45 11.54 12.05
C ARG A 58 -3.26 11.73 12.98
N ASP A 59 -2.34 10.77 12.99
CA ASP A 59 -1.15 10.83 13.82
C ASP A 59 -0.25 12.00 13.37
N ALA A 60 -0.07 12.20 12.05
CA ALA A 60 0.70 13.33 11.51
C ALA A 60 0.06 14.70 11.82
N GLU A 61 -1.27 14.81 11.74
CA GLU A 61 -2.01 16.02 12.13
C GLU A 61 -1.84 16.35 13.63
N THR A 62 -1.76 15.32 14.48
CA THR A 62 -1.63 15.49 15.94
C THR A 62 -0.22 15.90 16.36
N HIS A 63 0.82 15.48 15.63
CA HIS A 63 2.23 15.80 15.93
C HIS A 63 2.74 17.05 15.17
N GLY A 64 1.92 17.64 14.30
CA GLY A 64 2.21 18.90 13.59
C GLY A 64 1.74 20.16 14.31
N GLN A 65 1.30 20.06 15.58
CA GLN A 65 0.90 21.17 16.45
C GLN A 65 1.89 21.43 17.59
#